data_AF-A0A2K3K6G3-F1
#
_entry.id   AF-A0A2K3K6G3-F1
#
_cell.length_a   1.000
_cell.length_b   1.000
_cell.length_c   1.000
_cell.angle_alpha   90.00
_cell.angle_beta   90.00
_cell.angle_gamma   90.00
#
_symmetry.space_group_name_H-M   'P 1'
#
loop_
_entity.id
_entity.type
_entity.pdbx_description
1 polymer ?
#
loop_
_entity_poly.entity_id
_entity_poly.type
_entity_poly.pdbx_seq_one_letter_code
_entity_poly.pdbx_strand_id
1 'polypeptide(L)'
;NVPDGYSSNISRCIDLDNGKLNGMLKSHDCHVLMEQLLPLAMRTSLPDKVSAVLIELCSFFRQLCGKVLKVEDLDMLQNKIVLTLCHMEMLFPPSFFTVMVHLVVHLVEEAKLGGPVHNRWMYPIER
;
A
#
# COMPACT_ATOMS: atom_id res chain seq x y z
N ASN A 1 7.00 4.24 20.30
CA ASN A 1 5.79 3.53 20.75
C ASN A 1 4.69 3.76 19.75
N VAL A 2 4.34 2.71 19.00
CA VAL A 2 3.16 2.70 18.13
C VAL A 2 1.92 2.60 19.03
N PRO A 3 0.78 3.25 18.68
CA PRO A 3 -0.44 3.17 19.49
C PRO A 3 -0.89 1.71 19.64
N ASP A 4 -1.43 1.38 20.81
CA ASP A 4 -1.94 0.04 21.06
C ASP A 4 -3.03 -0.30 20.03
N GLY A 5 -2.84 -1.41 19.32
CA GLY A 5 -3.70 -1.82 18.21
C GLY A 5 -3.44 -1.19 16.84
N TYR A 6 -2.31 -0.50 16.63
CA TYR A 6 -1.90 0.02 15.30
C TYR A 6 -1.31 -1.07 14.38
N SER A 7 -0.43 -1.92 14.92
CA SER A 7 0.10 -3.10 14.24
C SER A 7 0.45 -4.18 15.26
N SER A 8 0.48 -5.43 14.83
CA SER A 8 1.09 -6.54 15.54
C SER A 8 2.59 -6.28 15.66
N ASN A 9 3.26 -6.97 16.60
CA ASN A 9 4.71 -6.88 16.70
C ASN A 9 5.37 -7.61 15.51
N ILE A 10 5.68 -6.85 14.46
CA ILE A 10 6.22 -7.35 13.17
C ILE A 10 7.52 -8.14 13.38
N SER A 11 8.31 -7.87 14.43
CA SER A 11 9.54 -8.62 14.71
C SER A 11 9.29 -10.10 14.98
N ARG A 12 8.10 -10.47 15.45
CA ARG A 12 7.71 -11.88 15.67
C ARG A 12 7.41 -12.62 14.36
N CYS A 13 7.24 -11.91 13.26
CA CYS A 13 6.96 -12.47 11.96
C CYS A 13 8.21 -12.56 11.07
N ILE A 14 9.38 -12.19 11.57
CA ILE A 14 10.62 -12.14 10.77
C ILE A 14 11.54 -13.28 11.20
N ASP A 15 11.80 -14.18 10.26
CA ASP A 15 12.88 -15.16 10.32
C ASP A 15 14.12 -14.52 9.70
N LEU A 16 15.00 -13.99 10.57
CA LEU A 16 16.23 -13.32 10.17
C LEU A 16 17.25 -14.28 9.56
N ASP A 17 17.27 -15.54 9.98
CA ASP A 17 18.24 -16.53 9.53
C ASP A 17 17.98 -16.94 8.07
N ASN A 18 16.71 -16.98 7.67
CA ASN A 18 16.32 -17.26 6.29
C ASN A 18 15.98 -16.00 5.47
N GLY A 19 16.01 -14.81 6.08
CA GLY A 19 15.54 -13.56 5.46
C GLY A 19 14.07 -13.61 5.03
N LYS A 20 13.25 -14.39 5.74
CA LYS A 20 11.83 -14.62 5.41
C LYS A 20 10.93 -13.90 6.39
N LEU A 21 9.79 -13.42 5.92
CA LEU A 21 8.67 -13.08 6.79
C LEU A 21 7.85 -14.36 7.01
N ASN A 22 8.10 -15.03 8.14
CA ASN A 22 7.41 -16.23 8.59
C ASN A 22 6.39 -15.85 9.67
N GLY A 23 5.10 -15.88 9.32
CA GLY A 23 3.97 -15.58 10.21
C GLY A 23 2.81 -14.98 9.41
N MET A 24 1.57 -15.25 9.82
CA MET A 24 0.39 -14.68 9.17
C MET A 24 0.29 -13.19 9.53
N LEU A 25 0.90 -12.33 8.70
CA LEU A 25 0.62 -10.89 8.75
C LEU A 25 -0.86 -10.72 8.47
N LYS A 26 -1.61 -10.20 9.46
CA LYS A 26 -2.99 -9.81 9.20
C LYS A 26 -2.97 -8.63 8.21
N SER A 27 -4.08 -8.44 7.52
CA SER A 27 -4.26 -7.40 6.50
C SER A 27 -3.81 -6.00 6.98
N HIS A 28 -4.04 -5.69 8.26
CA HIS A 28 -3.59 -4.43 8.89
C HIS A 28 -2.07 -4.30 9.01
N ASP A 29 -1.35 -5.39 9.27
CA ASP A 29 0.12 -5.40 9.36
C ASP A 29 0.76 -5.16 7.99
N CYS A 30 0.19 -5.78 6.95
CA CYS A 30 0.59 -5.54 5.56
C CYS A 30 0.35 -4.08 5.14
N HIS A 31 -0.73 -3.46 5.62
CA HIS A 31 -1.03 -2.07 5.34
C HIS A 31 0.01 -1.12 5.94
N VAL A 32 0.34 -1.30 7.22
CA VAL A 32 1.39 -0.52 7.90
C VAL A 32 2.75 -0.72 7.25
N LEU A 33 3.06 -1.96 6.84
CA LEU A 33 4.27 -2.26 6.09
C LEU A 33 4.31 -1.50 4.76
N MET A 34 3.23 -1.55 3.97
CA MET A 34 3.14 -0.87 2.67
C MET A 34 3.23 0.66 2.80
N GLU A 35 2.61 1.26 3.82
CA GLU A 35 2.57 2.71 3.97
C GLU A 35 3.86 3.32 4.53
N GLN A 36 4.57 2.58 5.40
CA GLN A 36 5.63 3.17 6.22
C GLN A 36 6.99 2.50 6.07
N LEU A 37 7.04 1.17 6.04
CA LEU A 37 8.31 0.43 6.13
C LEU A 37 8.85 0.06 4.74
N LEU A 38 7.97 -0.34 3.82
CA LEU A 38 8.31 -0.70 2.45
C LEU A 38 8.96 0.47 1.68
N PRO A 39 8.46 1.72 1.75
CA PRO A 39 9.08 2.84 1.05
C PRO A 39 10.50 3.15 1.54
N LEU A 40 10.78 2.92 2.82
CA LEU A 40 12.09 3.15 3.42
C LEU A 40 13.09 2.05 3.01
N ALA A 41 12.67 0.79 3.09
CA ALA A 41 13.49 -0.35 2.69
C ALA A 41 13.85 -0.31 1.20
N MET A 42 12.92 0.12 0.34
CA MET A 42 13.16 0.18 -1.11
C MET A 42 14.24 1.19 -1.50
N ARG A 43 14.30 2.35 -0.84
CA ARG A 43 15.30 3.39 -1.12
C ARG A 43 16.74 2.89 -0.97
N THR A 44 16.98 1.92 -0.09
CA THR A 44 18.32 1.42 0.20
C THR A 44 18.69 0.17 -0.58
N SER A 45 17.72 -0.51 -1.19
CA SER A 45 17.90 -1.89 -1.67
C SER A 45 17.57 -2.08 -3.15
N LEU A 46 16.90 -1.13 -3.81
CA LEU A 46 16.48 -1.24 -5.21
C LEU A 46 17.03 -0.09 -6.08
N PRO A 47 17.15 -0.30 -7.40
CA PRO A 47 17.55 0.77 -8.34
C PRO A 47 16.60 1.96 -8.27
N ASP A 48 17.14 3.19 -8.41
CA ASP A 48 16.41 4.45 -8.20
C ASP A 48 15.06 4.53 -8.93
N LYS A 49 15.01 4.09 -10.20
CA LYS A 49 13.77 4.10 -11.00
C LYS A 49 12.70 3.17 -10.44
N VAL A 50 13.11 1.98 -9.99
CA VAL A 50 12.22 0.97 -9.41
C VAL A 50 11.73 1.45 -8.04
N SER A 51 12.63 1.97 -7.23
CA SER A 51 12.32 2.56 -5.92
C SER A 51 11.34 3.71 -6.03
N ALA A 52 11.54 4.63 -6.98
CA ALA A 52 10.68 5.80 -7.17
C ALA A 52 9.22 5.41 -7.44
N VAL A 53 9.00 4.50 -8.39
CA VAL A 53 7.64 4.07 -8.77
C VAL A 53 6.95 3.31 -7.64
N LEU A 54 7.69 2.49 -6.88
CA LEU A 54 7.11 1.77 -5.74
C LEU A 54 6.81 2.71 -4.57
N ILE A 55 7.63 3.75 -4.36
CA ILE A 55 7.34 4.82 -3.39
C ILE A 55 6.09 5.60 -3.79
N GLU A 56 5.91 5.90 -5.08
CA GLU A 56 4.70 6.56 -5.58
C GLU A 56 3.46 5.71 -5.28
N LEU A 57 3.52 4.40 -5.55
CA LEU A 57 2.44 3.47 -5.26
C LEU A 57 2.13 3.43 -3.75
N CYS A 58 3.15 3.36 -2.89
CA CYS A 58 2.95 3.38 -1.45
C CYS A 58 2.37 4.73 -0.96
N SER A 59 2.82 5.84 -1.56
CA SER A 59 2.27 7.17 -1.27
C SER A 59 0.81 7.29 -1.72
N PHE A 60 0.42 6.60 -2.78
CA PHE A 60 -0.98 6.52 -3.21
C PHE A 60 -1.84 5.86 -2.14
N PHE A 61 -1.48 4.66 -1.69
CA PHE A 61 -2.23 3.93 -0.65
C PHE A 61 -2.31 4.74 0.66
N ARG A 62 -1.21 5.39 1.05
CA ARG A 62 -1.20 6.24 2.24
C ARG A 62 -2.17 7.42 2.18
N GLN A 63 -2.36 8.02 1.01
CA GLN A 63 -3.32 9.11 0.83
C GLN A 63 -4.76 8.59 0.77
N LEU A 64 -4.97 7.47 0.08
CA LEU A 64 -6.28 6.82 -0.03
C LEU A 64 -6.80 6.38 1.34
N CYS A 65 -5.90 5.90 2.20
CA CYS A 65 -6.17 5.52 3.57
C CYS A 65 -5.94 6.69 4.52
N GLY A 66 -6.26 7.91 4.09
CA GLY A 66 -6.37 9.06 4.98
C GLY A 66 -7.59 8.95 5.89
N LYS A 67 -7.53 9.55 7.10
CA LYS A 67 -8.72 9.67 7.97
C LYS A 67 -9.78 10.60 7.39
N VAL A 68 -9.36 11.58 6.61
CA VAL A 68 -10.21 12.57 5.94
C VAL A 68 -9.84 12.56 4.47
N LEU A 69 -10.84 12.38 3.60
CA LEU A 69 -10.68 12.41 2.15
C LEU A 69 -11.47 13.59 1.60
N LYS A 70 -10.79 14.46 0.84
CA LYS A 70 -11.44 15.51 0.06
C LYS A 70 -11.59 15.03 -1.37
N VAL A 71 -12.72 15.35 -2.01
CA VAL A 71 -13.00 14.93 -3.38
C VAL A 71 -11.94 15.45 -4.37
N GLU A 72 -11.50 16.70 -4.18
CA GLU A 72 -10.43 17.33 -4.98
C GLU A 72 -9.11 16.55 -4.89
N ASP A 73 -8.73 16.13 -3.68
CA ASP A 73 -7.52 15.33 -3.45
C ASP A 73 -7.66 13.95 -4.12
N LEU A 74 -8.86 13.36 -4.09
CA LEU A 74 -9.15 12.08 -4.75
C LEU A 74 -9.06 12.19 -6.28
N ASP A 75 -9.54 13.28 -6.90
CA ASP A 75 -9.39 13.50 -8.35
C ASP A 75 -7.92 13.57 -8.77
N MET A 76 -7.09 14.27 -7.99
CA MET A 76 -5.65 14.27 -8.21
C MET A 76 -5.04 12.88 -8.02
N LEU A 77 -5.52 12.13 -7.01
CA LEU A 77 -5.04 10.80 -6.70
C LEU A 77 -5.38 9.79 -7.81
N GLN A 78 -6.54 9.91 -8.44
CA GLN A 78 -6.96 9.10 -9.60
C GLN A 78 -5.99 9.26 -10.77
N ASN A 79 -5.61 10.50 -11.09
CA ASN A 79 -4.67 10.76 -12.18
C ASN A 79 -3.27 10.23 -11.86
N LYS A 80 -2.83 10.39 -10.60
CA LYS A 80 -1.53 9.88 -10.15
C LYS A 80 -1.43 8.37 -10.25
N ILE A 81 -2.46 7.62 -9.82
CA ILE A 81 -2.37 6.16 -9.84
C ILE A 81 -2.33 5.59 -11.25
N VAL A 82 -3.05 6.19 -12.20
CA VAL A 82 -2.97 5.78 -13.62
C VAL A 82 -1.54 5.94 -14.13
N LEU A 83 -0.91 7.09 -13.89
CA LEU A 83 0.47 7.34 -14.29
C LEU A 83 1.46 6.41 -13.60
N THR A 84 1.30 6.19 -12.28
CA THR A 84 2.16 5.26 -11.53
C THR A 84 2.05 3.84 -12.09
N LEU A 85 0.85 3.34 -12.40
CA LEU A 85 0.68 2.02 -13.02
C LEU A 85 1.34 1.95 -14.41
N CYS A 86 1.19 2.98 -15.25
CA CYS A 86 1.89 3.04 -16.52
C CYS A 86 3.41 3.00 -16.35
N HIS A 87 3.97 3.74 -15.39
CA HIS A 87 5.41 3.67 -15.09
C HIS A 87 5.83 2.30 -14.58
N MET A 88 4.99 1.62 -13.80
CA MET A 88 5.23 0.25 -13.38
C MET A 88 5.27 -0.68 -14.60
N GLU A 89 4.34 -0.57 -15.54
CA GLU A 89 4.27 -1.42 -16.75
C GLU A 89 5.52 -1.30 -17.63
N MET A 90 6.17 -0.13 -17.62
CA MET A 90 7.43 0.07 -18.33
C MET A 90 8.64 -0.60 -17.65
N LEU A 91 8.55 -0.90 -16.35
CA LEU A 91 9.67 -1.42 -15.55
C LEU A 91 9.54 -2.91 -15.23
N PHE A 92 8.31 -3.39 -15.02
CA PHE A 92 8.05 -4.76 -14.58
C PHE A 92 7.56 -5.64 -15.75
N PRO A 93 7.81 -6.96 -15.70
CA PRO A 93 7.34 -7.86 -16.75
C PRO A 93 5.80 -7.91 -16.79
N PRO A 94 5.18 -8.15 -17.96
CA PRO A 94 3.72 -8.24 -18.10
C PRO A 94 3.06 -9.26 -17.15
N SER A 95 3.77 -10.32 -16.76
CA SER A 95 3.30 -11.32 -15.80
C SER A 95 3.02 -10.76 -14.39
N PHE A 96 3.59 -9.59 -14.06
CA PHE A 96 3.33 -8.91 -12.79
C PHE A 96 1.93 -8.25 -12.78
N PHE A 97 1.44 -7.80 -13.93
CA PHE A 97 0.19 -7.04 -14.07
C PHE A 97 -1.03 -7.93 -14.16
N THR A 98 -1.31 -8.62 -13.05
CA THR A 98 -2.57 -9.35 -12.88
C THR A 98 -3.75 -8.39 -12.76
N VAL A 99 -4.97 -8.94 -12.81
CA VAL A 99 -6.20 -8.17 -12.56
C VAL A 99 -6.15 -7.41 -11.23
N MET A 100 -5.52 -7.98 -10.20
CA MET A 100 -5.41 -7.36 -8.87
C MET A 100 -4.63 -6.05 -8.88
N VAL A 101 -3.58 -5.96 -9.71
CA VAL A 101 -2.78 -4.73 -9.84
C VAL A 101 -3.58 -3.64 -10.54
N HIS A 102 -4.37 -4.01 -11.55
CA HIS A 102 -5.23 -3.06 -12.27
C HIS A 102 -6.38 -2.54 -11.41
N LEU A 103 -6.93 -3.36 -10.51
CA LEU A 103 -8.02 -2.93 -9.61
C LEU A 103 -7.65 -1.72 -8.74
N VAL A 104 -6.35 -1.47 -8.52
CA VAL A 104 -5.87 -0.32 -7.75
C VAL A 104 -6.36 1.01 -8.34
N VAL A 105 -6.58 1.08 -9.67
CA VAL A 105 -7.11 2.28 -10.33
C VAL A 105 -8.55 2.61 -9.91
N HIS A 106 -9.34 1.60 -9.51
CA HIS A 106 -10.75 1.78 -9.16
C HIS A 106 -10.95 2.17 -7.70
N LEU A 107 -9.94 1.99 -6.84
CA LEU A 107 -10.03 2.25 -5.41
C LEU A 107 -10.38 3.71 -5.08
N VAL A 108 -9.96 4.65 -5.91
CA VAL A 108 -10.28 6.07 -5.72
C VAL A 108 -11.77 6.34 -5.94
N GLU A 109 -12.35 5.76 -6.99
CA GLU A 109 -13.80 5.86 -7.23
C GLU A 109 -14.59 5.18 -6.11
N GLU A 110 -14.13 4.02 -5.66
CA GLU A 110 -14.73 3.36 -4.49
C GLU A 110 -14.63 4.22 -3.22
N ALA A 111 -13.54 4.97 -3.03
CA ALA A 111 -13.37 5.91 -1.93
C ALA A 111 -14.29 7.13 -2.02
N LYS A 112 -14.55 7.65 -3.23
CA LYS A 112 -15.53 8.72 -3.44
C LYS A 112 -16.94 8.27 -3.11
N LEU A 113 -17.33 7.06 -3.56
CA LEU A 113 -18.68 6.55 -3.38
C LEU A 113 -18.96 6.10 -1.94
N GLY A 114 -18.02 5.41 -1.30
CA GLY A 114 -18.23 4.83 0.03
C GLY A 114 -17.51 5.53 1.18
N GLY A 115 -16.86 6.67 0.92
CA GLY A 115 -16.15 7.45 1.93
C GLY A 115 -14.84 6.81 2.42
N PRO A 116 -14.27 7.32 3.54
CA PRO A 116 -12.98 6.91 4.05
C PRO A 116 -12.83 5.40 4.20
N VAL A 117 -11.73 4.87 3.65
CA VAL A 117 -11.44 3.43 3.55
C VAL A 117 -11.44 2.75 4.93
N HIS A 118 -10.93 3.43 5.96
CA HIS A 118 -10.91 2.93 7.34
C HIS A 118 -12.29 2.54 7.91
N ASN A 119 -13.35 3.24 7.51
CA ASN A 119 -14.70 2.98 8.01
C ASN A 119 -15.32 1.73 7.38
N ARG A 120 -14.70 1.19 6.33
CA ARG A 120 -15.17 0.02 5.57
C ARG A 120 -14.24 -1.19 5.69
N TRP A 121 -13.17 -1.08 6.48
CA TRP A 121 -12.30 -2.20 6.75
C TRP A 121 -12.98 -3.25 7.62
N MET A 122 -12.80 -4.52 7.27
CA MET A 122 -13.22 -5.64 8.12
C MET A 122 -12.30 -5.86 9.33
N TYR A 123 -11.31 -5.00 9.57
CA TYR A 123 -10.34 -5.16 10.66
C TYR A 123 -10.95 -5.34 12.06
N PRO A 124 -12.12 -4.77 12.40
CA PRO A 124 -12.80 -5.08 13.66
C PRO A 124 -13.31 -6.53 13.76
N ILE A 125 -13.58 -7.18 12.63
CA ILE A 125 -14.10 -8.55 12.53
C ILE A 125 -12.95 -9.58 12.48
N GLU A 126 -11.79 -9.20 11.92
CA GLU A 126 -10.59 -10.05 11.81
C GLU A 126 -9.71 -10.06 13.09
N ARG A 127 -10.08 -9.29 14.12
CA ARG A 127 -9.28 -9.14 15.34
C ARG A 127 -9.45 -10.32 16.28
#